data_AF-A0A1I7KYF8-F1
#
_entry.id   AF-A0A1I7KYF8-F1
#
_cell.length_a   1.000
_cell.length_b   1.000
_cell.length_c   1.000
_cell.angle_alpha   90.00
_cell.angle_beta   90.00
_cell.angle_gamma   90.00
#
_symmetry.space_group_name_H-M   'P 1'
#
loop_
_entity.id
_entity.type
_entity.pdbx_description
1 polymer ?
#
loop_
_entity_poly.entity_id
_entity_poly.type
_entity_poly.pdbx_seq_one_letter_code
_entity_poly.pdbx_strand_id
1 'polypeptide(L)'
;MERLPDRRGPAGADDGGADPQPTVRSPADLTPRQRQIMELLRAGKVNKEIARELGIGVGTVKQHVVTLFKRLNVSNRTMAVSRGMGLADAPAAGAEPATPAPAAGVLERRPCVLLSLALPARADDAAVRRLHDYLAALAFDMDAVFLARRGNAVDLIFGLHRVGERDLMKAMRSARRLHAHFSAHAPMLADGMHGGVTVGIVVASMLRLGGWSGEAIVSSAIASARELQERAAPGQLALGRPVLELMRALGLGGEGLFGPGAGPGRVALAALAGMDWRGERPSYPLVGRTAELKTLGGLLRRAGAGEGKLVLLEGETGMGKSRLCEALRALCLQAQGRGAFHRVRPDAAQRADAPGAGEAGEIVALLNGLAPGAGGAPALAIVDDCHLLPGEDRRAVLAAARAAAGRGALVLLSGRHMAEAAEADGGGDPGRAVAVTLALRRQSAREIEALVRHVLAPEAPAAGQAQRIAAEAAGVPLFAVELARHRHEAGVALPLLVAVIARLDSLPLDRKLLRVAARRSQPLAAAGIAALLDEPPEAIAEPVARAVAAGVLRAGDDGRLDFGHPLLRKIIDYLALE
;
A
#
# COMPACT_ATOMS: atom_id res chain seq x y z
N MET A 1 -39.62 -39.80 63.11
CA MET A 1 -40.30 -40.38 61.93
C MET A 1 -39.80 -39.62 60.71
N GLU A 2 -39.11 -40.19 59.72
CA GLU A 2 -38.65 -41.56 59.50
C GLU A 2 -37.61 -41.54 58.35
N ARG A 3 -36.41 -42.07 58.64
CA ARG A 3 -35.44 -42.80 57.79
C ARG A 3 -34.88 -42.17 56.49
N LEU A 4 -33.58 -41.85 56.59
CA LEU A 4 -32.58 -42.11 55.54
C LEU A 4 -32.48 -43.63 55.28
N PRO A 5 -31.95 -44.06 54.11
CA PRO A 5 -30.67 -44.74 54.20
C PRO A 5 -29.65 -44.36 53.12
N ASP A 6 -28.42 -44.53 53.55
CA ASP A 6 -27.13 -44.43 52.87
C ASP A 6 -26.77 -45.79 52.20
N ARG A 7 -25.97 -45.73 51.12
CA ARG A 7 -24.78 -46.59 50.81
C ARG A 7 -24.69 -47.32 49.45
N ARG A 8 -23.47 -47.12 48.89
CA ARG A 8 -22.62 -47.98 48.02
C ARG A 8 -22.84 -47.94 46.50
N GLY A 9 -21.79 -47.49 45.80
CA GLY A 9 -21.64 -47.53 44.33
C GLY A 9 -21.19 -48.89 43.79
N PRO A 10 -20.78 -48.93 42.51
CA PRO A 10 -19.39 -49.30 42.23
C PRO A 10 -18.71 -48.42 41.16
N ALA A 11 -17.39 -48.57 41.09
CA ALA A 11 -16.46 -47.94 40.15
C ALA A 11 -16.41 -48.62 38.76
N GLY A 12 -15.87 -47.91 37.77
CA GLY A 12 -15.48 -48.38 36.42
C GLY A 12 -16.45 -47.92 35.32
N ALA A 13 -16.07 -47.43 34.14
CA ALA A 13 -14.78 -47.24 33.47
C ALA A 13 -14.97 -46.15 32.38
N ASP A 14 -13.87 -45.66 31.82
CA ASP A 14 -13.78 -44.75 30.67
C ASP A 14 -14.79 -45.01 29.53
N ASP A 15 -15.36 -43.93 28.97
CA ASP A 15 -15.46 -43.78 27.52
C ASP A 15 -15.70 -42.31 27.13
N GLY A 16 -14.89 -41.85 26.18
CA GLY A 16 -14.81 -40.46 25.73
C GLY A 16 -16.08 -39.96 25.05
N GLY A 17 -16.74 -38.98 25.68
CA GLY A 17 -17.77 -38.16 25.06
C GLY A 17 -17.15 -36.95 24.38
N ALA A 18 -16.80 -37.09 23.11
CA ALA A 18 -16.46 -35.96 22.25
C ALA A 18 -17.67 -35.01 22.14
N ASP A 19 -17.48 -33.76 22.57
CA ASP A 19 -18.43 -32.67 22.35
C ASP A 19 -18.66 -32.50 20.83
N PRO A 20 -19.91 -32.60 20.32
CA PRO A 20 -20.16 -32.65 18.89
C PRO A 20 -19.79 -31.31 18.23
N GLN A 21 -18.77 -31.34 17.38
CA GLN A 21 -18.42 -30.21 16.53
C GLN A 21 -19.61 -29.83 15.61
N PRO A 22 -20.02 -28.56 15.53
CA PRO A 22 -21.09 -28.15 14.63
C PRO A 22 -20.57 -28.19 13.18
N THR A 23 -21.01 -29.20 12.43
CA THR A 23 -20.79 -29.30 10.98
C THR A 23 -21.95 -28.61 10.25
N VAL A 24 -21.71 -27.38 9.76
CA VAL A 24 -22.71 -26.64 8.98
C VAL A 24 -22.77 -27.22 7.57
N ARG A 25 -23.95 -27.68 7.12
CA ARG A 25 -24.16 -28.32 5.81
C ARG A 25 -25.08 -27.55 4.84
N SER A 26 -25.63 -26.36 5.18
CA SER A 26 -26.51 -25.63 4.22
C SER A 26 -26.66 -24.11 4.49
N PRO A 27 -27.07 -23.29 3.49
CA PRO A 27 -27.32 -21.84 3.64
C PRO A 27 -28.56 -21.49 4.47
N ALA A 28 -29.35 -22.48 4.90
CA ALA A 28 -30.54 -22.30 5.73
C ALA A 28 -30.21 -21.91 7.19
N ASP A 29 -28.95 -22.06 7.62
CA ASP A 29 -28.53 -21.85 9.02
C ASP A 29 -28.05 -20.42 9.34
N LEU A 30 -28.01 -19.53 8.33
CA LEU A 30 -27.68 -18.11 8.53
C LEU A 30 -28.88 -17.36 9.09
N THR A 31 -28.66 -16.63 10.19
CA THR A 31 -29.68 -15.71 10.72
C THR A 31 -30.02 -14.63 9.67
N PRO A 32 -31.23 -14.04 9.70
CA PRO A 32 -31.62 -12.99 8.77
C PRO A 32 -30.59 -11.85 8.69
N ARG A 33 -30.00 -11.50 9.84
CA ARG A 33 -28.98 -10.46 9.94
C ARG A 33 -27.65 -10.86 9.29
N GLN A 34 -27.24 -12.11 9.46
CA GLN A 34 -26.04 -12.65 8.81
C GLN A 34 -26.19 -12.74 7.29
N ARG A 35 -27.40 -13.00 6.79
CA ARG A 35 -27.71 -12.99 5.35
C ARG A 35 -27.59 -11.61 4.74
N GLN A 36 -28.19 -10.59 5.37
CA GLN A 36 -28.05 -9.19 4.96
C GLN A 36 -26.58 -8.74 4.93
N ILE A 37 -25.81 -9.12 5.95
CA ILE A 37 -24.38 -8.81 6.01
C ILE A 37 -23.62 -9.56 4.91
N MET A 38 -23.93 -10.83 4.65
CA MET A 38 -23.34 -11.59 3.55
C MET A 38 -23.59 -10.94 2.18
N GLU A 39 -24.81 -10.47 1.92
CA GLU A 39 -25.16 -9.77 0.66
C GLU A 39 -24.35 -8.49 0.48
N LEU A 40 -24.24 -7.68 1.54
CA LEU A 40 -23.44 -6.45 1.48
C LEU A 40 -21.94 -6.74 1.41
N LEU A 41 -21.46 -7.82 2.03
CA LEU A 41 -20.08 -8.30 1.87
C LEU A 41 -19.79 -8.72 0.42
N ARG A 42 -20.72 -9.43 -0.23
CA ARG A 42 -20.65 -9.80 -1.66
C ARG A 42 -20.63 -8.59 -2.58
N ALA A 43 -21.40 -7.55 -2.23
CA ALA A 43 -21.39 -6.26 -2.93
C ALA A 43 -20.13 -5.41 -2.68
N GLY A 44 -19.13 -5.96 -1.97
CA GLY A 44 -17.86 -5.28 -1.71
C GLY A 44 -17.89 -4.19 -0.64
N LYS A 45 -19.01 -4.03 0.08
CA LYS A 45 -19.22 -2.93 1.04
C LYS A 45 -18.34 -3.03 2.28
N VAL A 46 -17.65 -1.97 2.68
CA VAL A 46 -16.86 -1.98 3.92
C VAL A 46 -17.76 -1.87 5.15
N ASN A 47 -17.28 -2.27 6.34
CA ASN A 47 -18.14 -2.34 7.55
C ASN A 47 -18.81 -1.01 7.92
N LYS A 48 -18.20 0.14 7.58
CA LYS A 48 -18.78 1.48 7.78
C LYS A 48 -19.98 1.72 6.85
N GLU A 49 -19.92 1.21 5.63
CA GLU A 49 -21.02 1.28 4.67
C GLU A 49 -22.13 0.31 5.05
N ILE A 50 -21.78 -0.92 5.44
CA ILE A 50 -22.74 -1.91 5.96
C ILE A 50 -23.47 -1.37 7.19
N ALA A 51 -22.75 -0.72 8.11
CA ALA A 51 -23.31 -0.08 9.30
C ALA A 51 -24.35 0.99 8.94
N ARG A 52 -24.00 1.87 7.99
CA ARG A 52 -24.88 2.92 7.49
C ARG A 52 -26.12 2.34 6.79
N GLU A 53 -25.93 1.33 5.96
CA GLU A 53 -26.98 0.72 5.14
C GLU A 53 -27.94 -0.14 5.97
N LEU A 54 -27.44 -0.73 7.07
CA LEU A 54 -28.23 -1.54 7.98
C LEU A 54 -28.69 -0.83 9.26
N GLY A 55 -28.41 0.48 9.39
CA GLY A 55 -28.80 1.30 10.54
C GLY A 55 -28.23 0.84 11.89
N ILE A 56 -27.03 0.26 11.91
CA ILE A 56 -26.40 -0.27 13.14
C ILE A 56 -24.98 0.28 13.34
N GLY A 57 -24.46 0.13 14.56
CA GLY A 57 -23.09 0.51 14.89
C GLY A 57 -22.05 -0.33 14.14
N VAL A 58 -20.92 0.29 13.76
CA VAL A 58 -19.78 -0.40 13.10
C VAL A 58 -19.23 -1.53 13.98
N GLY A 59 -19.21 -1.36 15.30
CA GLY A 59 -18.83 -2.41 16.25
C GLY A 59 -19.74 -3.64 16.18
N THR A 60 -21.05 -3.42 16.01
CA THR A 60 -22.06 -4.47 15.84
C THR A 60 -21.86 -5.22 14.52
N VAL A 61 -21.55 -4.51 13.43
CA VAL A 61 -21.18 -5.13 12.15
C VAL A 61 -19.93 -6.00 12.30
N LYS A 62 -18.88 -5.51 12.99
CA LYS A 62 -17.65 -6.28 13.23
C LYS A 62 -17.92 -7.59 13.96
N GLN A 63 -18.74 -7.57 15.01
CA GLN A 63 -19.15 -8.79 15.74
C GLN A 63 -19.90 -9.77 14.86
N HIS A 64 -20.86 -9.29 14.06
CA HIS A 64 -21.60 -10.16 13.14
C HIS A 64 -20.71 -10.78 12.06
N VAL A 65 -19.74 -10.04 11.52
CA VAL A 65 -18.78 -10.54 10.53
C VAL A 65 -17.89 -11.63 11.13
N VAL A 66 -17.39 -11.44 12.36
CA VAL A 66 -16.59 -12.46 13.06
C VAL A 66 -17.40 -13.73 13.32
N THR A 67 -18.64 -13.61 13.78
CA THR A 67 -19.53 -14.76 14.02
C THR A 67 -19.92 -15.45 12.71
N LEU A 68 -20.13 -14.68 11.64
CA LEU A 68 -20.36 -15.20 10.29
C LEU A 68 -19.17 -15.99 9.77
N PHE A 69 -17.95 -15.48 9.96
CA PHE A 69 -16.71 -16.15 9.55
C PHE A 69 -16.49 -17.46 10.32
N LYS A 70 -16.71 -17.45 11.64
CA LYS A 70 -16.69 -18.67 12.47
C LYS A 70 -17.70 -19.70 12.00
N ARG A 71 -18.94 -19.29 11.72
CA ARG A 71 -20.00 -20.18 11.22
C ARG A 71 -19.71 -20.76 9.85
N LEU A 72 -19.10 -19.98 8.97
CA LEU A 72 -18.72 -20.43 7.62
C LEU A 72 -17.39 -21.19 7.60
N ASN A 73 -16.74 -21.36 8.76
CA ASN A 73 -15.40 -21.92 8.90
C ASN A 73 -14.37 -21.26 7.96
N VAL A 74 -14.45 -19.93 7.83
CA VAL A 74 -13.57 -19.13 6.99
C VAL A 74 -12.83 -18.12 7.86
N SER A 75 -11.54 -17.93 7.56
CA SER A 75 -10.67 -17.01 8.29
C SER A 75 -10.68 -15.59 7.73
N ASN A 76 -11.25 -15.38 6.54
CA ASN A 76 -11.21 -14.10 5.87
C ASN A 76 -12.46 -13.82 5.01
N ARG A 77 -12.63 -12.53 4.73
CA ARG A 77 -13.76 -11.95 4.02
C ARG A 77 -13.95 -12.51 2.62
N THR A 78 -12.87 -12.71 1.88
CA THR A 78 -12.92 -13.22 0.51
C THR A 78 -13.37 -14.67 0.48
N MET A 79 -12.91 -15.50 1.42
CA MET A 79 -13.40 -16.88 1.58
C MET A 79 -14.86 -16.93 2.02
N ALA A 80 -15.30 -16.00 2.88
CA ALA A 80 -16.72 -15.89 3.25
C ALA A 80 -17.60 -15.57 2.03
N VAL A 81 -17.14 -14.65 1.18
CA VAL A 81 -17.83 -14.25 -0.05
C VAL A 81 -17.80 -15.38 -1.09
N SER A 82 -16.66 -16.07 -1.27
CA SER A 82 -16.49 -17.20 -2.19
C SER A 82 -17.31 -18.44 -1.76
N ARG A 83 -17.25 -18.86 -0.48
CA ARG A 83 -18.13 -19.91 0.06
C ARG A 83 -19.59 -19.48 0.03
N GLY A 84 -19.86 -18.18 0.23
CA GLY A 84 -21.18 -17.62 0.08
C GLY A 84 -21.73 -17.81 -1.33
N MET A 85 -20.94 -17.54 -2.38
CA MET A 85 -21.37 -17.71 -3.79
C MET A 85 -21.70 -19.16 -4.13
N GLY A 86 -20.90 -20.13 -3.67
CA GLY A 86 -21.17 -21.57 -3.88
C GLY A 86 -22.41 -22.12 -3.17
N LEU A 87 -23.05 -21.35 -2.30
CA LEU A 87 -24.27 -21.72 -1.58
C LEU A 87 -25.54 -21.09 -2.17
N ALA A 88 -25.42 -20.12 -3.09
CA ALA A 88 -26.57 -19.46 -3.71
C ALA A 88 -27.10 -20.22 -4.94
N ASP A 89 -26.27 -21.06 -5.57
CA ASP A 89 -26.54 -21.71 -6.85
C ASP A 89 -26.51 -23.25 -6.78
N ALA A 90 -27.33 -23.84 -5.91
CA ALA A 90 -27.53 -25.30 -5.91
C ALA A 90 -28.99 -25.65 -6.27
N PRO A 91 -29.26 -26.26 -7.43
CA PRO A 91 -30.48 -27.05 -7.64
C PRO A 91 -30.38 -28.41 -6.93
N ALA A 92 -31.54 -29.02 -6.69
CA ALA A 92 -31.75 -30.19 -5.85
C ALA A 92 -30.96 -31.45 -6.28
N ALA A 93 -30.72 -32.30 -5.28
CA ALA A 93 -29.93 -33.54 -5.26
C ALA A 93 -30.01 -34.44 -6.51
N GLY A 94 -28.88 -35.01 -6.92
CA GLY A 94 -28.87 -36.19 -7.80
C GLY A 94 -27.65 -36.46 -8.69
N ALA A 95 -26.58 -35.67 -8.66
CA ALA A 95 -25.39 -35.93 -9.46
C ALA A 95 -24.13 -36.01 -8.59
N GLU A 96 -23.29 -37.02 -8.82
CA GLU A 96 -21.95 -37.13 -8.24
C GLU A 96 -21.20 -35.80 -8.34
N PRO A 97 -20.36 -35.47 -7.35
CA PRO A 97 -19.67 -34.18 -7.33
C PRO A 97 -18.70 -34.11 -8.52
N ALA A 98 -19.14 -33.48 -9.59
CA ALA A 98 -18.25 -32.85 -10.54
C ALA A 98 -17.50 -31.78 -9.74
N THR A 99 -16.26 -32.08 -9.37
CA THR A 99 -15.30 -31.11 -8.85
C THR A 99 -15.43 -29.85 -9.69
N PRO A 100 -15.91 -28.71 -9.17
CA PRO A 100 -15.90 -27.49 -9.94
C PRO A 100 -14.45 -27.23 -10.30
N ALA A 101 -14.14 -27.19 -11.60
CA ALA A 101 -12.81 -26.86 -12.07
C ALA A 101 -12.38 -25.56 -11.36
N PRO A 102 -11.20 -25.54 -10.72
CA PRO A 102 -10.75 -24.35 -10.02
C PRO A 102 -10.78 -23.19 -11.02
N ALA A 103 -11.49 -22.11 -10.69
CA ALA A 103 -11.32 -20.86 -11.43
C ALA A 103 -9.81 -20.60 -11.45
N ALA A 104 -9.18 -20.70 -12.63
CA ALA A 104 -7.75 -20.91 -12.80
C ALA A 104 -6.92 -19.88 -12.02
N GLY A 105 -6.55 -20.24 -10.79
CA GLY A 105 -5.74 -19.43 -9.92
C GLY A 105 -4.32 -19.38 -10.45
N VAL A 106 -3.78 -18.18 -10.58
CA VAL A 106 -2.44 -17.92 -11.06
C VAL A 106 -1.54 -17.79 -9.84
N LEU A 107 -0.55 -18.68 -9.68
CA LEU A 107 0.44 -18.56 -8.61
C LEU A 107 1.37 -17.37 -8.90
N GLU A 108 1.53 -16.49 -7.91
CA GLU A 108 2.32 -15.26 -8.04
C GLU A 108 3.23 -15.04 -6.82
N ARG A 109 4.47 -14.62 -7.09
CA ARG A 109 5.42 -14.17 -6.07
C ARG A 109 5.03 -12.78 -5.59
N ARG A 110 4.97 -12.55 -4.28
CA ARG A 110 4.52 -11.30 -3.68
C ARG A 110 5.52 -10.82 -2.63
N PRO A 111 6.08 -9.59 -2.72
CA PRO A 111 6.82 -9.03 -1.61
C PRO A 111 5.85 -8.64 -0.50
N CYS A 112 5.91 -9.38 0.60
CA CYS A 112 5.08 -9.12 1.76
C CYS A 112 5.95 -8.64 2.92
N VAL A 113 5.37 -7.79 3.76
CA VAL A 113 5.95 -7.47 5.07
C VAL A 113 5.36 -8.43 6.09
N LEU A 114 6.24 -9.07 6.86
CA LEU A 114 5.86 -10.04 7.86
C LEU A 114 6.24 -9.52 9.23
N LEU A 115 5.28 -9.52 10.13
CA LEU A 115 5.43 -9.11 11.51
C LEU A 115 5.05 -10.27 12.42
N SER A 116 6.00 -10.78 13.17
CA SER A 116 5.78 -11.77 14.22
C SER A 116 5.90 -11.10 15.57
N LEU A 117 4.91 -11.27 16.44
CA LEU A 117 4.85 -10.68 17.78
C LEU A 117 4.54 -11.78 18.79
N ALA A 118 5.20 -11.74 19.94
CA ALA A 118 4.98 -12.66 21.03
C ALA A 118 4.90 -11.94 22.38
N LEU A 119 4.00 -12.42 23.22
CA LEU A 119 3.99 -12.09 24.65
C LEU A 119 5.07 -12.92 25.38
N PRO A 120 5.45 -12.57 26.62
CA PRO A 120 6.36 -13.41 27.40
C PRO A 120 5.72 -14.76 27.75
N ALA A 121 6.54 -15.79 28.01
CA ALA A 121 6.06 -17.16 28.31
C ALA A 121 5.13 -17.25 29.54
N ARG A 122 5.24 -16.28 30.46
CA ARG A 122 4.39 -16.14 31.65
C ARG A 122 2.97 -15.61 31.37
N ALA A 123 2.64 -15.27 30.11
CA ALA A 123 1.33 -14.77 29.75
C ALA A 123 0.28 -15.86 29.91
N ASP A 124 -0.82 -15.54 30.60
CA ASP A 124 -1.95 -16.44 30.77
C ASP A 124 -2.81 -16.52 29.49
N ASP A 125 -3.68 -17.53 29.42
CA ASP A 125 -4.57 -17.73 28.27
C ASP A 125 -5.47 -16.52 28.01
N ALA A 126 -5.82 -15.75 29.04
CA ALA A 126 -6.63 -14.54 28.90
C ALA A 126 -5.86 -13.42 28.18
N ALA A 127 -4.58 -13.23 28.48
CA ALA A 127 -3.70 -12.32 27.77
C ALA A 127 -3.46 -12.76 26.33
N VAL A 128 -3.25 -14.06 26.09
CA VAL A 128 -3.09 -14.61 24.74
C VAL A 128 -4.37 -14.42 23.91
N ARG A 129 -5.56 -14.66 24.49
CA ARG A 129 -6.84 -14.36 23.82
C ARG A 129 -6.96 -12.87 23.48
N ARG A 130 -6.64 -11.97 24.41
CA ARG A 130 -6.64 -10.51 24.16
C ARG A 130 -5.67 -10.10 23.05
N LEU A 131 -4.46 -10.69 23.02
CA LEU A 131 -3.50 -10.50 21.93
C LEU A 131 -4.11 -10.90 20.58
N HIS A 132 -4.69 -12.10 20.50
CA HIS A 132 -5.28 -12.62 19.27
C HIS A 132 -6.46 -11.76 18.80
N ASP A 133 -7.39 -11.43 19.70
CA ASP A 133 -8.57 -10.61 19.38
C ASP A 133 -8.16 -9.21 18.89
N TYR A 134 -7.20 -8.58 19.58
CA TYR A 134 -6.71 -7.26 19.21
C TYR A 134 -5.97 -7.27 17.86
N LEU A 135 -5.07 -8.22 17.64
CA LEU A 135 -4.32 -8.33 16.39
C LEU A 135 -5.20 -8.76 15.21
N ALA A 136 -6.21 -9.62 15.42
CA ALA A 136 -7.18 -9.95 14.39
C ALA A 136 -7.99 -8.72 13.95
N ALA A 137 -8.42 -7.89 14.92
CA ALA A 137 -9.10 -6.63 14.62
C ALA A 137 -8.19 -5.63 13.88
N LEU A 138 -6.94 -5.48 14.33
CA LEU A 138 -5.96 -4.62 13.64
C LEU A 138 -5.62 -5.12 12.24
N ALA A 139 -5.48 -6.44 12.06
CA ALA A 139 -5.17 -7.03 10.76
C ALA A 139 -6.27 -6.69 9.74
N PHE A 140 -7.53 -6.80 10.15
CA PHE A 140 -8.67 -6.39 9.34
C PHE A 140 -8.60 -4.90 8.98
N ASP A 141 -8.38 -4.01 9.96
CA ASP A 141 -8.33 -2.57 9.74
C ASP A 141 -7.13 -2.14 8.86
N MET A 142 -6.08 -2.94 8.79
CA MET A 142 -4.84 -2.66 8.06
C MET A 142 -4.70 -3.41 6.72
N ASP A 143 -5.69 -4.22 6.33
CA ASP A 143 -5.63 -5.10 5.16
C ASP A 143 -4.44 -6.08 5.23
N ALA A 144 -4.31 -6.75 6.38
CA ALA A 144 -3.30 -7.77 6.63
C ALA A 144 -3.95 -9.13 6.89
N VAL A 145 -3.21 -10.19 6.57
CA VAL A 145 -3.59 -11.56 6.93
C VAL A 145 -3.11 -11.86 8.33
N PHE A 146 -4.04 -12.27 9.18
CA PHE A 146 -3.76 -12.74 10.53
C PHE A 146 -3.55 -14.26 10.52
N LEU A 147 -2.44 -14.72 11.08
CA LEU A 147 -2.14 -16.13 11.29
C LEU A 147 -2.00 -16.40 12.78
N ALA A 148 -3.01 -17.06 13.35
CA ALA A 148 -2.94 -17.54 14.73
C ALA A 148 -1.87 -18.63 14.85
N ARG A 149 -1.06 -18.56 15.90
CA ARG A 149 -0.18 -19.66 16.30
C ARG A 149 -0.71 -20.32 17.57
N ARG A 150 -0.28 -21.55 17.81
CA ARG A 150 -0.37 -22.14 19.15
C ARG A 150 0.62 -21.43 20.07
N GLY A 151 0.21 -21.15 21.30
CA GLY A 151 1.02 -20.44 22.28
C GLY A 151 0.76 -18.93 22.27
N ASN A 152 1.78 -18.15 22.62
CA ASN A 152 1.70 -16.73 22.94
C ASN A 152 2.18 -15.81 21.80
N ALA A 153 2.20 -16.30 20.57
CA ALA A 153 2.74 -15.61 19.40
C ALA A 153 1.72 -15.52 18.25
N VAL A 154 1.85 -14.49 17.42
CA VAL A 154 0.97 -14.21 16.28
C VAL A 154 1.81 -13.69 15.12
N ASP A 155 1.44 -14.08 13.90
CA ASP A 155 2.01 -13.50 12.68
C ASP A 155 0.98 -12.66 11.92
N LEU A 156 1.41 -11.51 11.42
CA LEU A 156 0.69 -10.67 10.48
C LEU A 156 1.45 -10.57 9.16
N ILE A 157 0.74 -10.74 8.04
CA ILE A 157 1.29 -10.61 6.70
C ILE A 157 0.61 -9.45 5.98
N PHE A 158 1.37 -8.43 5.64
CA PHE A 158 0.92 -7.26 4.89
C PHE A 158 1.35 -7.38 3.43
N GLY A 159 0.50 -6.92 2.52
CA GLY A 159 0.79 -6.92 1.08
C GLY A 159 0.42 -8.20 0.34
N LEU A 160 -0.23 -9.17 1.01
CA LEU A 160 -0.61 -10.44 0.37
C LEU A 160 -1.76 -10.25 -0.63
N HIS A 161 -2.81 -9.52 -0.24
CA HIS A 161 -3.95 -9.23 -1.12
C HIS A 161 -3.58 -8.14 -2.13
N ARG A 162 -3.01 -7.05 -1.62
CA ARG A 162 -2.59 -5.89 -2.38
C ARG A 162 -1.30 -5.33 -1.80
N VAL A 163 -0.23 -5.37 -2.59
CA VAL A 163 1.05 -4.79 -2.20
C VAL A 163 0.89 -3.28 -2.11
N GLY A 164 1.42 -2.69 -1.04
CA GLY A 164 1.46 -1.26 -0.83
C GLY A 164 2.86 -0.80 -0.45
N GLU A 165 3.25 0.38 -0.94
CA GLU A 165 4.49 1.07 -0.52
C GLU A 165 4.53 1.37 1.00
N ARG A 166 3.43 1.11 1.73
CA ARG A 166 3.27 1.40 3.16
C ARG A 166 3.09 0.19 4.03
N ASP A 167 3.16 -1.01 3.49
CA ASP A 167 2.94 -2.22 4.28
C ASP A 167 3.94 -2.33 5.43
N LEU A 168 5.16 -1.81 5.25
CA LEU A 168 6.13 -1.69 6.33
C LEU A 168 5.68 -0.72 7.43
N MET A 169 5.15 0.44 7.06
CA MET A 169 4.61 1.38 8.04
C MET A 169 3.40 0.80 8.78
N LYS A 170 2.51 0.08 8.08
CA LYS A 170 1.38 -0.60 8.71
C LYS A 170 1.86 -1.62 9.74
N ALA A 171 2.84 -2.46 9.39
CA ALA A 171 3.43 -3.42 10.31
C ALA A 171 4.01 -2.75 11.56
N MET A 172 4.86 -1.74 11.40
CA MET A 172 5.46 -1.02 12.53
C MET A 172 4.40 -0.31 13.39
N ARG A 173 3.34 0.25 12.78
CA ARG A 173 2.21 0.84 13.51
C ARG A 173 1.41 -0.20 14.29
N SER A 174 1.22 -1.40 13.75
CA SER A 174 0.55 -2.50 14.45
C SER A 174 1.32 -2.93 15.69
N ALA A 175 2.65 -3.08 15.58
CA ALA A 175 3.52 -3.36 16.74
C ALA A 175 3.40 -2.26 17.82
N ARG A 176 3.47 -0.99 17.41
CA ARG A 176 3.32 0.16 18.32
C ARG A 176 1.95 0.19 19.01
N ARG A 177 0.87 0.00 18.26
CA ARG A 177 -0.51 0.03 18.78
C ARG A 177 -0.74 -1.10 19.79
N LEU A 178 -0.24 -2.29 19.49
CA LEU A 178 -0.28 -3.42 20.41
C LEU A 178 0.51 -3.12 21.68
N HIS A 179 1.75 -2.64 21.55
CA HIS A 179 2.58 -2.28 22.71
C HIS A 179 1.88 -1.25 23.60
N ALA A 180 1.33 -0.19 23.00
CA ALA A 180 0.59 0.84 23.74
C ALA A 180 -0.67 0.28 24.42
N HIS A 181 -1.40 -0.63 23.76
CA HIS A 181 -2.56 -1.30 24.34
C HIS A 181 -2.17 -2.10 25.59
N PHE A 182 -1.13 -2.93 25.52
CA PHE A 182 -0.65 -3.67 26.69
C PHE A 182 0.00 -2.77 27.73
N SER A 183 0.69 -1.69 27.34
CA SER A 183 1.28 -0.74 28.30
C SER A 183 0.22 -0.10 29.18
N ALA A 184 -0.96 0.18 28.64
CA ALA A 184 -2.06 0.79 29.39
C ALA A 184 -2.79 -0.18 30.33
N HIS A 185 -2.82 -1.48 30.02
CA HIS A 185 -3.67 -2.47 30.74
C HIS A 185 -2.89 -3.58 31.45
N ALA A 186 -1.65 -3.84 31.04
CA ALA A 186 -0.77 -4.88 31.57
C ALA A 186 0.73 -4.56 31.29
N PRO A 187 1.33 -3.58 31.99
CA PRO A 187 2.69 -3.10 31.73
C PRO A 187 3.75 -4.21 31.72
N MET A 188 3.68 -5.15 32.67
CA MET A 188 4.60 -6.30 32.75
C MET A 188 4.55 -7.23 31.52
N LEU A 189 3.43 -7.28 30.80
CA LEU A 189 3.32 -8.02 29.55
C LEU A 189 3.85 -7.20 28.37
N ALA A 190 3.67 -5.87 28.39
CA ALA A 190 4.22 -4.97 27.39
C ALA A 190 5.76 -4.98 27.41
N ASP A 191 6.36 -4.90 28.59
CA ASP A 191 7.83 -4.96 28.77
C ASP A 191 8.41 -6.30 28.34
N GLY A 192 7.63 -7.38 28.49
CA GLY A 192 8.00 -8.73 28.07
C GLY A 192 7.74 -9.02 26.58
N MET A 193 6.99 -8.15 25.90
CA MET A 193 6.61 -8.34 24.51
C MET A 193 7.81 -8.19 23.59
N HIS A 194 7.92 -9.03 22.59
CA HIS A 194 9.04 -9.01 21.66
C HIS A 194 8.57 -9.45 20.27
N GLY A 195 9.34 -9.13 19.24
CA GLY A 195 8.92 -9.43 17.88
C GLY A 195 10.02 -9.38 16.83
N GLY A 196 9.67 -9.82 15.64
CA GLY A 196 10.50 -9.80 14.45
C GLY A 196 9.72 -9.23 13.27
N VAL A 197 10.35 -8.37 12.48
CA VAL A 197 9.79 -7.87 11.23
C VAL A 197 10.77 -8.08 10.09
N THR A 198 10.29 -8.61 8.97
CA THR A 198 11.09 -8.78 7.75
C THR A 198 10.24 -8.52 6.52
N VAL A 199 10.88 -8.43 5.37
CA VAL A 199 10.22 -8.42 4.06
C VAL A 199 10.75 -9.58 3.25
N GLY A 200 9.85 -10.34 2.65
CA GLY A 200 10.23 -11.48 1.84
C GLY A 200 9.16 -11.87 0.84
N ILE A 201 9.52 -12.80 -0.04
CA ILE A 201 8.65 -13.25 -1.11
C ILE A 201 7.73 -14.35 -0.58
N VAL A 202 6.43 -14.13 -0.72
CA VAL A 202 5.36 -15.09 -0.41
C VAL A 202 4.72 -15.51 -1.71
N VAL A 203 4.43 -16.81 -1.87
CA VAL A 203 3.69 -17.30 -3.02
C VAL A 203 2.21 -17.31 -2.68
N ALA A 204 1.41 -16.61 -3.49
CA ALA A 204 -0.03 -16.52 -3.32
C ALA A 204 -0.75 -16.94 -4.59
N SER A 205 -1.87 -17.65 -4.44
CA SER A 205 -2.77 -17.93 -5.54
C SER A 205 -3.64 -16.70 -5.81
N MET A 206 -3.58 -16.18 -7.03
CA MET A 206 -4.22 -14.95 -7.48
C MET A 206 -5.30 -15.25 -8.51
N LEU A 207 -6.41 -14.53 -8.45
CA LEU A 207 -7.43 -14.58 -9.49
C LEU A 207 -6.93 -13.86 -10.75
N ARG A 208 -7.45 -14.28 -11.91
CA ARG A 208 -7.11 -13.73 -13.23
C ARG A 208 -7.20 -12.19 -13.30
N LEU A 209 -8.27 -11.61 -12.76
CA LEU A 209 -8.52 -10.16 -12.78
C LEU A 209 -7.97 -9.45 -11.53
N GLY A 210 -7.06 -10.09 -10.80
CA GLY A 210 -6.57 -9.61 -9.52
C GLY A 210 -7.42 -10.07 -8.35
N GLY A 211 -6.86 -9.89 -7.14
CA GLY A 211 -7.43 -10.46 -5.92
C GLY A 211 -6.83 -11.83 -5.59
N TRP A 212 -6.93 -12.20 -4.32
CA TRP A 212 -6.36 -13.42 -3.77
C TRP A 212 -7.44 -14.51 -3.68
N SER A 213 -7.12 -15.72 -4.16
CA SER A 213 -8.07 -16.84 -4.19
C SER A 213 -8.21 -17.55 -2.84
N GLY A 214 -7.35 -17.23 -1.85
CA GLY A 214 -7.43 -17.79 -0.49
C GLY A 214 -6.29 -18.73 -0.12
N GLU A 215 -5.42 -19.10 -1.07
CA GLU A 215 -4.29 -19.99 -0.82
C GLU A 215 -2.98 -19.22 -0.77
N ALA A 216 -2.28 -19.31 0.35
CA ALA A 216 -0.89 -18.86 0.50
C ALA A 216 -0.01 -20.10 0.62
N ILE A 217 0.94 -20.25 -0.29
CA ILE A 217 1.86 -21.38 -0.32
C ILE A 217 3.08 -21.00 0.51
N VAL A 218 3.48 -21.90 1.41
CA VAL A 218 4.64 -21.88 2.32
C VAL A 218 5.71 -20.87 1.93
N SER A 219 6.08 -19.98 2.86
CA SER A 219 7.12 -18.97 2.62
C SER A 219 8.23 -19.04 3.67
N SER A 220 9.47 -19.14 3.21
CA SER A 220 10.69 -18.98 4.04
C SER A 220 10.75 -17.60 4.72
N ALA A 221 10.04 -16.61 4.19
CA ALA A 221 9.92 -15.30 4.83
C ALA A 221 9.19 -15.39 6.18
N ILE A 222 8.18 -16.25 6.31
CA ILE A 222 7.45 -16.46 7.58
C ILE A 222 8.42 -17.05 8.60
N ALA A 223 9.19 -18.07 8.22
CA ALA A 223 10.23 -18.64 9.09
C ALA A 223 11.25 -17.58 9.52
N SER A 224 11.71 -16.73 8.59
CA SER A 224 12.65 -15.65 8.88
C SER A 224 12.09 -14.62 9.87
N ALA A 225 10.80 -14.26 9.76
CA ALA A 225 10.17 -13.34 10.70
C ALA A 225 10.10 -13.93 12.13
N ARG A 226 9.83 -15.23 12.23
CA ARG A 226 9.78 -15.96 13.50
C ARG A 226 11.16 -16.11 14.14
N GLU A 227 12.18 -16.45 13.35
CA GLU A 227 13.57 -16.52 13.82
C GLU A 227 14.05 -15.16 14.38
N LEU A 228 13.67 -14.06 13.72
CA LEU A 228 13.93 -12.71 14.24
C LEU A 228 13.20 -12.45 15.55
N GLN A 229 11.94 -12.88 15.67
CA GLN A 229 11.16 -12.76 16.90
C GLN A 229 11.80 -13.55 18.03
N GLU A 230 12.20 -14.80 17.81
CA GLU A 230 12.82 -15.65 18.84
C GLU A 230 14.17 -15.10 19.32
N ARG A 231 14.89 -14.36 18.47
CA ARG A 231 16.16 -13.69 18.82
C ARG A 231 15.98 -12.30 19.44
N ALA A 232 14.77 -11.74 19.43
CA ALA A 232 14.50 -10.41 19.97
C ALA A 232 14.46 -10.46 21.51
N ALA A 233 15.15 -9.53 22.17
CA ALA A 233 15.05 -9.40 23.62
C ALA A 233 13.66 -8.87 24.03
N PRO A 234 13.22 -9.10 25.29
CA PRO A 234 12.03 -8.48 25.84
C PRO A 234 12.01 -6.96 25.60
N GLY A 235 10.86 -6.43 25.18
CA GLY A 235 10.66 -5.02 24.84
C GLY A 235 11.21 -4.61 23.47
N GLN A 236 11.77 -5.54 22.68
CA GLN A 236 12.41 -5.23 21.39
C GLN A 236 11.67 -5.81 20.18
N LEU A 237 11.83 -5.11 19.06
CA LEU A 237 11.49 -5.56 17.73
C LEU A 237 12.78 -5.72 16.91
N ALA A 238 13.09 -6.95 16.50
CA ALA A 238 14.19 -7.24 15.58
C ALA A 238 13.78 -6.96 14.13
N LEU A 239 14.62 -6.24 13.39
CA LEU A 239 14.40 -5.88 12.00
C LEU A 239 15.32 -6.68 11.10
N GLY A 240 14.75 -7.37 10.12
CA GLY A 240 15.51 -8.05 9.07
C GLY A 240 16.25 -7.04 8.19
N ARG A 241 17.34 -7.48 7.55
CA ARG A 241 18.09 -6.66 6.58
C ARG A 241 17.22 -6.04 5.48
N PRO A 242 16.25 -6.75 4.87
CA PRO A 242 15.34 -6.15 3.88
C PRO A 242 14.48 -5.00 4.42
N VAL A 243 14.15 -5.03 5.73
CA VAL A 243 13.43 -3.94 6.40
C VAL A 243 14.31 -2.71 6.51
N LEU A 244 15.58 -2.87 6.89
CA LEU A 244 16.53 -1.75 6.95
C LEU A 244 16.73 -1.11 5.57
N GLU A 245 16.77 -1.91 4.50
CA GLU A 245 16.84 -1.41 3.12
C GLU A 245 15.61 -0.58 2.75
N LEU A 246 14.40 -1.10 3.03
CA LEU A 246 13.15 -0.38 2.77
C LEU A 246 13.00 0.87 3.65
N MET A 247 13.41 0.82 4.92
CA MET A 247 13.39 1.99 5.79
C MET A 247 14.25 3.12 5.21
N ARG A 248 15.48 2.80 4.76
CA ARG A 248 16.35 3.79 4.09
C ARG A 248 15.71 4.32 2.81
N ALA A 249 15.17 3.45 1.96
CA ALA A 249 14.55 3.87 0.69
C ALA A 249 13.32 4.77 0.92
N LEU A 250 12.51 4.48 1.94
CA LEU A 250 11.32 5.22 2.30
C LEU A 250 11.58 6.43 3.21
N GLY A 251 12.82 6.63 3.68
CA GLY A 251 13.17 7.69 4.62
C GLY A 251 12.60 7.50 6.03
N LEU A 252 12.28 6.26 6.42
CA LEU A 252 11.71 5.95 7.73
C LEU A 252 12.81 5.94 8.79
N GLY A 253 12.63 6.70 9.86
CA GLY A 253 13.60 6.84 10.93
C GLY A 253 13.02 7.54 12.17
N GLY A 254 13.89 8.08 13.00
CA GLY A 254 13.53 8.83 14.21
C GLY A 254 14.74 8.98 15.11
N GLU A 255 14.89 10.12 15.78
CA GLU A 255 15.95 10.29 16.79
C GLU A 255 15.80 9.23 17.88
N GLY A 256 16.91 8.58 18.23
CA GLY A 256 16.91 7.54 19.26
C GLY A 256 16.17 6.25 18.90
N LEU A 257 15.71 6.06 17.66
CA LEU A 257 14.95 4.86 17.24
C LEU A 257 15.70 3.55 17.51
N PHE A 258 17.01 3.55 17.27
CA PHE A 258 17.89 2.43 17.54
C PHE A 258 18.53 2.48 18.94
N GLY A 259 18.27 3.52 19.74
CA GLY A 259 18.91 3.72 21.05
C GLY A 259 20.43 3.96 20.98
N PRO A 260 21.05 4.47 22.07
CA PRO A 260 22.50 4.59 22.15
C PRO A 260 23.15 3.20 22.23
N GLY A 261 24.03 2.87 21.29
CA GLY A 261 24.82 1.63 21.30
C GLY A 261 24.11 0.36 20.83
N ALA A 262 22.83 0.39 20.45
CA ALA A 262 22.21 -0.77 19.82
C ALA A 262 22.62 -0.85 18.34
N GLY A 263 23.02 -2.04 17.91
CA GLY A 263 23.37 -2.29 16.52
C GLY A 263 22.19 -2.08 15.57
N PRO A 264 22.45 -1.80 14.28
CA PRO A 264 21.40 -1.69 13.28
C PRO A 264 20.55 -2.97 13.25
N GLY A 265 19.23 -2.82 13.28
CA GLY A 265 18.31 -3.97 13.20
C GLY A 265 17.62 -4.37 14.51
N ARG A 266 17.71 -3.58 15.57
CA ARG A 266 16.86 -3.75 16.77
C ARG A 266 16.32 -2.40 17.21
N VAL A 267 15.04 -2.34 17.54
CA VAL A 267 14.39 -1.12 18.05
C VAL A 267 13.57 -1.47 19.28
N ALA A 268 13.55 -0.58 20.27
CA ALA A 268 12.63 -0.72 21.39
C ALA A 268 11.19 -0.52 20.90
N LEU A 269 10.25 -1.37 21.33
CA LEU A 269 8.84 -1.25 20.96
C LEU A 269 8.25 0.09 21.41
N ALA A 270 8.67 0.60 22.57
CA ALA A 270 8.31 1.93 23.05
C ALA A 270 8.81 3.06 22.14
N ALA A 271 9.99 2.91 21.53
CA ALA A 271 10.59 3.94 20.66
C ALA A 271 9.82 4.12 19.34
N LEU A 272 8.98 3.17 18.94
CA LEU A 272 8.13 3.29 17.74
C LEU A 272 7.16 4.48 17.83
N ALA A 273 6.88 5.00 19.03
CA ALA A 273 6.08 6.23 19.20
C ALA A 273 6.75 7.47 18.60
N GLY A 274 8.09 7.55 18.64
CA GLY A 274 8.88 8.66 18.11
C GLY A 274 9.29 8.50 16.65
N MET A 275 8.85 7.43 15.97
CA MET A 275 9.18 7.23 14.56
C MET A 275 8.59 8.34 13.69
N ASP A 276 9.41 8.92 12.81
CA ASP A 276 8.93 9.83 11.78
C ASP A 276 8.30 9.02 10.63
N TRP A 277 6.97 9.02 10.62
CA TRP A 277 6.17 8.36 9.60
C TRP A 277 6.05 9.16 8.30
N ARG A 278 6.57 10.40 8.25
CA ARG A 278 6.51 11.25 7.05
C ARG A 278 7.46 10.77 5.98
N GLY A 279 8.56 10.13 6.39
CA GLY A 279 9.54 9.54 5.47
C GLY A 279 10.21 10.60 4.61
N GLU A 280 11.28 11.23 5.11
CA GLU A 280 12.13 12.05 4.25
C GLU A 280 12.98 11.12 3.38
N ARG A 281 12.45 10.74 2.21
CA ARG A 281 13.20 9.91 1.24
C ARG A 281 14.58 10.53 1.03
N PRO A 282 15.67 9.74 1.05
CA PRO A 282 17.01 10.27 0.90
C PRO A 282 17.12 11.12 -0.37
N SER A 283 17.38 12.41 -0.19
CA SER A 283 17.48 13.36 -1.29
C SER A 283 18.71 13.03 -2.15
N TYR A 284 18.47 12.66 -3.41
CA TYR A 284 19.48 12.61 -4.46
C TYR A 284 19.48 13.96 -5.21
N PRO A 285 20.59 14.40 -5.82
CA PRO A 285 20.61 15.67 -6.55
C PRO A 285 19.52 15.72 -7.62
N LEU A 286 18.96 16.91 -7.85
CA LEU A 286 18.12 17.14 -9.01
C LEU A 286 19.05 17.20 -10.24
N VAL A 287 19.13 16.09 -10.99
CA VAL A 287 19.91 16.01 -12.23
C VAL A 287 18.97 16.11 -13.42
N GLY A 288 19.31 16.98 -14.36
CA GLY A 288 18.40 17.42 -15.41
C GLY A 288 17.30 18.32 -14.85
N ARG A 289 16.22 18.53 -15.62
CA ARG A 289 15.11 19.44 -15.27
C ARG A 289 15.47 20.93 -15.26
N THR A 290 16.55 21.32 -15.95
CA THR A 290 16.99 22.72 -16.03
C THR A 290 15.91 23.63 -16.65
N ALA A 291 15.18 23.12 -17.65
CA ALA A 291 14.11 23.87 -18.30
C ALA A 291 12.92 24.10 -17.35
N GLU A 292 12.45 23.05 -16.67
CA GLU A 292 11.37 23.11 -15.70
C GLU A 292 11.73 24.03 -14.52
N LEU A 293 12.94 23.90 -13.98
CA LEU A 293 13.41 24.74 -12.88
C LEU A 293 13.56 26.21 -13.31
N LYS A 294 14.02 26.47 -14.54
CA LYS A 294 14.07 27.83 -15.12
C LYS A 294 12.68 28.45 -15.22
N THR A 295 11.69 27.67 -15.69
CA THR A 295 10.29 28.09 -15.77
C THR A 295 9.72 28.42 -14.39
N LEU A 296 9.88 27.51 -13.43
CA LEU A 296 9.40 27.71 -12.06
C LEU A 296 10.09 28.90 -11.38
N GLY A 297 11.40 29.07 -11.56
CA GLY A 297 12.14 30.23 -11.05
C GLY A 297 11.68 31.55 -11.69
N GLY A 298 11.29 31.54 -12.97
CA GLY A 298 10.69 32.69 -13.63
C GLY A 298 9.33 33.07 -13.02
N LEU A 299 8.46 32.08 -12.80
CA LEU A 299 7.17 32.29 -12.12
C LEU A 299 7.34 32.77 -10.68
N LEU A 300 8.34 32.25 -9.97
CA LEU A 300 8.65 32.67 -8.60
C LEU A 300 9.06 34.15 -8.56
N ARG A 301 9.90 34.61 -9.48
CA ARG A 301 10.26 36.04 -9.57
C ARG A 301 9.05 36.93 -9.87
N ARG A 302 8.16 36.49 -10.75
CA ARG A 302 6.90 37.20 -11.05
C ARG A 302 5.99 37.31 -9.83
N ALA A 303 5.88 36.25 -9.03
CA ALA A 303 5.15 36.30 -7.77
C ALA A 303 5.76 37.31 -6.77
N GLY A 304 7.07 37.51 -6.78
CA GLY A 304 7.73 38.60 -6.03
C GLY A 304 7.28 40.01 -6.48
N ALA A 305 6.90 40.16 -7.75
CA ALA A 305 6.30 41.39 -8.29
C ALA A 305 4.76 41.46 -8.10
N GLY A 306 4.16 40.53 -7.35
CA GLY A 306 2.71 40.46 -7.13
C GLY A 306 1.93 39.70 -8.21
N GLU A 307 2.60 39.17 -9.23
CA GLU A 307 1.97 38.37 -10.30
C GLU A 307 1.94 36.89 -9.91
N GLY A 308 0.94 36.52 -9.10
CA GLY A 308 0.75 35.16 -8.64
C GLY A 308 0.31 34.19 -9.74
N LYS A 309 0.57 32.89 -9.53
CA LYS A 309 0.24 31.82 -10.47
C LYS A 309 -0.05 30.52 -9.76
N LEU A 310 -1.02 29.76 -10.28
CA LEU A 310 -1.23 28.36 -9.92
C LEU A 310 -0.46 27.48 -10.92
N VAL A 311 0.38 26.58 -10.41
CA VAL A 311 1.11 25.58 -11.19
C VAL A 311 0.61 24.20 -10.82
N LEU A 312 0.20 23.43 -11.83
CA LEU A 312 -0.15 22.02 -11.68
C LEU A 312 1.02 21.18 -12.18
N LEU A 313 1.77 20.58 -11.25
CA LEU A 313 2.93 19.75 -11.57
C LEU A 313 2.51 18.29 -11.74
N GLU A 314 2.58 17.81 -12.97
CA GLU A 314 2.13 16.47 -13.35
C GLU A 314 3.27 15.57 -13.82
N GLY A 315 3.04 14.27 -13.77
CA GLY A 315 3.97 13.28 -14.33
C GLY A 315 3.80 11.91 -13.70
N GLU A 316 4.38 10.90 -14.36
CA GLU A 316 4.40 9.53 -13.87
C GLU A 316 5.04 9.43 -12.46
N THR A 317 4.77 8.33 -11.75
CA THR A 317 5.43 8.04 -10.48
C THR A 317 6.95 7.99 -10.68
N GLY A 318 7.70 8.57 -9.75
CA GLY A 318 9.16 8.50 -9.79
C GLY A 318 9.85 9.49 -10.74
N MET A 319 9.08 10.38 -11.39
CA MET A 319 9.60 11.39 -12.32
C MET A 319 10.34 12.57 -11.66
N GLY A 320 10.42 12.61 -10.33
CA GLY A 320 11.11 13.66 -9.58
C GLY A 320 10.25 14.86 -9.21
N LYS A 321 8.91 14.73 -9.18
CA LYS A 321 7.99 15.82 -8.80
C LYS A 321 8.32 16.41 -7.42
N SER A 322 8.45 15.57 -6.40
CA SER A 322 8.81 15.99 -5.04
C SER A 322 10.21 16.63 -4.98
N ARG A 323 11.17 16.13 -5.77
CA ARG A 323 12.51 16.74 -5.87
C ARG A 323 12.49 18.11 -6.52
N LEU A 324 11.64 18.32 -7.53
CA LEU A 324 11.44 19.62 -8.15
C LEU A 324 10.75 20.60 -7.19
N CYS A 325 9.81 20.12 -6.37
CA CYS A 325 9.19 20.89 -5.30
C CYS A 325 10.23 21.36 -4.26
N GLU A 326 11.12 20.46 -3.84
CA GLU A 326 12.21 20.76 -2.90
C GLU A 326 13.23 21.75 -3.50
N ALA A 327 13.53 21.63 -4.80
CA ALA A 327 14.39 22.60 -5.50
C ALA A 327 13.73 23.99 -5.61
N LEU A 328 12.43 24.07 -5.90
CA LEU A 328 11.69 25.33 -5.93
C LEU A 328 11.62 25.97 -4.54
N ARG A 329 11.41 25.17 -3.48
CA ARG A 329 11.51 25.62 -2.09
C ARG A 329 12.87 26.27 -1.82
N ALA A 330 13.96 25.62 -2.22
CA ALA A 330 15.30 26.16 -2.05
C ALA A 330 15.48 27.50 -2.78
N LEU A 331 14.98 27.64 -4.02
CA LEU A 331 15.00 28.90 -4.77
C LEU A 331 14.22 30.02 -4.06
N CYS A 332 13.07 29.70 -3.47
CA CYS A 332 12.28 30.67 -2.70
C CYS A 332 13.02 31.16 -1.46
N LEU A 333 13.65 30.25 -0.71
CA LEU A 333 14.47 30.61 0.44
C LEU A 333 15.68 31.48 0.05
N GLN A 334 16.34 31.16 -1.08
CA GLN A 334 17.44 31.97 -1.61
C GLN A 334 16.99 33.38 -2.03
N ALA A 335 15.76 33.51 -2.52
CA ALA A 335 15.15 34.80 -2.83
C ALA A 335 14.57 35.53 -1.60
N GLN A 336 14.88 35.07 -0.38
CA GLN A 336 14.32 35.59 0.88
C GLN A 336 12.78 35.58 0.92
N GLY A 337 12.16 34.72 0.10
CA GLY A 337 10.73 34.55 0.02
C GLY A 337 10.13 33.82 1.21
N ARG A 338 8.83 33.95 1.39
CA ARG A 338 8.07 33.21 2.41
C ARG A 338 7.42 32.01 1.74
N GLY A 339 7.59 30.85 2.35
CA GLY A 339 7.15 29.58 1.79
C GLY A 339 6.34 28.76 2.78
N ALA A 340 5.23 28.20 2.34
CA ALA A 340 4.49 27.18 3.06
C ALA A 340 4.54 25.86 2.28
N PHE A 341 4.88 24.76 2.95
CA PHE A 341 5.15 23.48 2.29
C PHE A 341 4.39 22.38 3.01
N HIS A 342 3.54 21.69 2.27
CA HIS A 342 2.76 20.57 2.77
C HIS A 342 2.92 19.39 1.83
N ARG A 343 3.28 18.22 2.37
CA ARG A 343 3.22 16.95 1.63
C ARG A 343 2.01 16.20 2.16
N VAL A 344 1.03 15.95 1.30
CA VAL A 344 -0.23 15.30 1.69
C VAL A 344 0.08 13.93 2.26
N ARG A 345 -0.36 13.69 3.50
CA ARG A 345 -0.22 12.38 4.10
C ARG A 345 -1.16 11.44 3.38
N PRO A 346 -0.70 10.23 3.17
CA PRO A 346 -1.42 9.39 2.26
C PRO A 346 -2.42 8.46 2.94
N ASP A 347 -2.65 8.65 4.24
CA ASP A 347 -3.83 8.21 4.99
C ASP A 347 -4.84 9.36 5.22
N ALA A 348 -4.68 10.51 4.53
CA ALA A 348 -5.60 11.65 4.62
C ALA A 348 -7.08 11.22 4.52
N ALA A 349 -7.40 10.34 3.57
CA ALA A 349 -8.76 9.83 3.38
C ALA A 349 -9.31 9.00 4.56
N GLN A 350 -8.45 8.38 5.37
CA GLN A 350 -8.84 7.57 6.53
C GLN A 350 -9.06 8.40 7.80
N ARG A 351 -8.57 9.65 7.82
CA ARG A 351 -8.68 10.61 8.93
C ARG A 351 -9.79 11.65 8.74
N ALA A 352 -10.51 11.59 7.62
CA ALA A 352 -11.62 12.49 7.36
C ALA A 352 -12.82 12.11 8.25
N ASP A 353 -12.95 12.78 9.40
CA ASP A 353 -14.14 12.72 10.23
C ASP A 353 -15.33 13.48 9.59
N ALA A 354 -15.04 14.46 8.71
CA ALA A 354 -15.99 15.20 7.86
C ALA A 354 -15.27 15.86 6.64
N PRO A 355 -15.97 16.21 5.54
CA PRO A 355 -15.39 16.98 4.42
C PRO A 355 -14.80 18.31 4.89
N GLY A 356 -13.57 18.64 4.48
CA GLY A 356 -12.88 19.86 4.92
C GLY A 356 -12.32 19.83 6.36
N ALA A 357 -12.53 18.75 7.12
CA ALA A 357 -11.87 18.52 8.41
C ALA A 357 -10.56 17.73 8.23
N GLY A 358 -9.64 17.85 9.20
CA GLY A 358 -8.35 17.17 9.14
C GLY A 358 -7.37 17.82 8.16
N GLU A 359 -6.63 17.01 7.41
CA GLU A 359 -5.46 17.48 6.65
C GLU A 359 -5.82 18.40 5.47
N ALA A 360 -6.95 18.19 4.81
CA ALA A 360 -7.41 19.11 3.76
C ALA A 360 -7.70 20.51 4.32
N GLY A 361 -8.31 20.58 5.51
CA GLY A 361 -8.55 21.83 6.23
C GLY A 361 -7.25 22.54 6.63
N GLU A 362 -6.25 21.80 7.10
CA GLU A 362 -4.90 22.33 7.38
C GLU A 362 -4.28 22.98 6.13
N ILE A 363 -4.37 22.30 4.98
CA ILE A 363 -3.86 22.80 3.69
C ILE A 363 -4.63 24.05 3.25
N VAL A 364 -5.95 24.05 3.35
CA VAL A 364 -6.78 25.21 3.00
C VAL A 364 -6.46 26.40 3.90
N ALA A 365 -6.31 26.19 5.21
CA ALA A 365 -5.92 27.24 6.15
C ALA A 365 -4.53 27.80 5.82
N LEU A 366 -3.57 26.93 5.49
CA LEU A 366 -2.24 27.31 5.05
C LEU A 366 -2.27 28.16 3.77
N LEU A 367 -3.07 27.77 2.77
CA LEU A 367 -3.22 28.51 1.53
C LEU A 367 -3.92 29.87 1.74
N ASN A 368 -4.92 29.93 2.62
CA ASN A 368 -5.65 31.16 2.94
C ASN A 368 -4.78 32.15 3.74
N GLY A 369 -3.94 31.65 4.63
CA GLY A 369 -3.00 32.47 5.42
C GLY A 369 -1.80 32.99 4.63
N LEU A 370 -1.62 32.57 3.38
CA LEU A 370 -0.51 33.01 2.54
C LEU A 370 -0.72 34.47 2.09
N ALA A 371 0.01 35.38 2.72
CA ALA A 371 0.06 36.79 2.36
C ALA A 371 1.11 37.05 1.26
N PRO A 372 0.90 38.04 0.38
CA PRO A 372 1.93 38.49 -0.56
C PRO A 372 3.19 38.93 0.19
N GLY A 373 4.36 38.67 -0.40
CA GLY A 373 5.61 39.07 0.24
C GLY A 373 5.83 40.58 0.15
N ALA A 374 6.53 41.11 1.16
CA ALA A 374 6.89 42.52 1.21
C ALA A 374 8.23 42.77 0.47
N GLY A 375 8.38 43.93 -0.17
CA GLY A 375 9.66 44.36 -0.73
C GLY A 375 10.20 43.49 -1.87
N GLY A 376 9.32 42.86 -2.67
CA GLY A 376 9.74 42.02 -3.81
C GLY A 376 10.02 40.55 -3.45
N ALA A 377 9.94 40.17 -2.17
CA ALA A 377 10.10 38.79 -1.74
C ALA A 377 8.91 37.93 -2.23
N PRO A 378 9.14 36.76 -2.86
CA PRO A 378 8.04 35.94 -3.36
C PRO A 378 7.30 35.20 -2.24
N ALA A 379 5.98 35.09 -2.37
CA ALA A 379 5.16 34.17 -1.57
C ALA A 379 4.96 32.85 -2.32
N LEU A 380 5.29 31.72 -1.70
CA LEU A 380 5.21 30.39 -2.28
C LEU A 380 4.38 29.46 -1.39
N ALA A 381 3.48 28.69 -1.98
CA ALA A 381 2.92 27.49 -1.37
C ALA A 381 3.16 26.27 -2.24
N ILE A 382 3.56 25.16 -1.62
CA ILE A 382 3.68 23.86 -2.29
C ILE A 382 2.80 22.85 -1.56
N VAL A 383 1.94 22.18 -2.31
CA VAL A 383 1.19 21.00 -1.86
C VAL A 383 1.63 19.81 -2.71
N ASP A 384 2.54 19.00 -2.14
CA ASP A 384 3.08 17.79 -2.78
C ASP A 384 2.11 16.61 -2.59
N ASP A 385 2.02 15.74 -3.59
CA ASP A 385 1.11 14.59 -3.66
C ASP A 385 -0.39 14.90 -3.40
N CYS A 386 -0.88 16.06 -3.86
CA CYS A 386 -2.26 16.52 -3.74
C CYS A 386 -3.33 15.51 -4.25
N HIS A 387 -2.96 14.67 -5.22
CA HIS A 387 -3.81 13.58 -5.74
C HIS A 387 -4.26 12.54 -4.70
N LEU A 388 -3.62 12.50 -3.52
CA LEU A 388 -3.99 11.61 -2.43
C LEU A 388 -5.23 12.09 -1.65
N LEU A 389 -5.60 13.36 -1.80
CA LEU A 389 -6.82 13.88 -1.19
C LEU A 389 -8.06 13.29 -1.88
N PRO A 390 -9.14 13.01 -1.13
CA PRO A 390 -10.45 12.69 -1.69
C PRO A 390 -10.93 13.73 -2.70
N GLY A 391 -11.87 13.36 -3.57
CA GLY A 391 -12.35 14.24 -4.64
C GLY A 391 -12.83 15.60 -4.13
N GLU A 392 -13.66 15.63 -3.08
CA GLU A 392 -14.20 16.88 -2.53
C GLU A 392 -13.14 17.76 -1.86
N ASP A 393 -12.28 17.15 -1.05
CA ASP A 393 -11.16 17.84 -0.38
C ASP A 393 -10.17 18.41 -1.39
N ARG A 394 -9.89 17.67 -2.47
CA ARG A 394 -9.01 18.12 -3.55
C ARG A 394 -9.59 19.34 -4.28
N ARG A 395 -10.91 19.39 -4.50
CA ARG A 395 -11.60 20.58 -5.04
C ARG A 395 -11.46 21.79 -4.12
N ALA A 396 -11.67 21.61 -2.82
CA ALA A 396 -11.49 22.68 -1.83
C ALA A 396 -10.06 23.23 -1.83
N VAL A 397 -9.05 22.35 -1.87
CA VAL A 397 -7.64 22.75 -1.99
C VAL A 397 -7.35 23.47 -3.30
N LEU A 398 -7.90 23.02 -4.43
CA LEU A 398 -7.78 23.71 -5.72
C LEU A 398 -8.38 25.12 -5.69
N ALA A 399 -9.56 25.29 -5.09
CA ALA A 399 -10.20 26.59 -4.94
C ALA A 399 -9.37 27.55 -4.07
N ALA A 400 -8.89 27.08 -2.92
CA ALA A 400 -8.01 27.86 -2.04
C ALA A 400 -6.68 28.23 -2.73
N ALA A 401 -6.12 27.31 -3.52
CA ALA A 401 -4.91 27.54 -4.30
C ALA A 401 -5.09 28.62 -5.38
N ARG A 402 -6.22 28.60 -6.10
CA ARG A 402 -6.58 29.67 -7.06
C ARG A 402 -6.74 31.02 -6.37
N ALA A 403 -7.39 31.06 -5.20
CA ALA A 403 -7.53 32.30 -4.44
C ALA A 403 -6.18 32.85 -3.96
N ALA A 404 -5.28 31.99 -3.46
CA ALA A 404 -3.93 32.37 -3.07
C ALA A 404 -3.09 32.89 -4.25
N ALA A 405 -3.20 32.25 -5.42
CA ALA A 405 -2.58 32.74 -6.64
C ALA A 405 -3.12 34.11 -7.06
N GLY A 406 -4.43 34.35 -6.93
CA GLY A 406 -5.06 35.65 -7.18
C GLY A 406 -4.59 36.76 -6.24
N ARG A 407 -4.10 36.42 -5.04
CA ARG A 407 -3.48 37.36 -4.09
C ARG A 407 -1.98 37.60 -4.34
N GLY A 408 -1.45 37.11 -5.46
CA GLY A 408 -0.05 37.34 -5.86
C GLY A 408 0.94 36.24 -5.49
N ALA A 409 0.49 35.11 -4.92
CA ALA A 409 1.38 34.01 -4.56
C ALA A 409 1.65 33.04 -5.74
N LEU A 410 2.81 32.40 -5.73
CA LEU A 410 3.04 31.19 -6.52
C LEU A 410 2.53 29.98 -5.73
N VAL A 411 1.57 29.25 -6.27
CA VAL A 411 1.06 28.02 -5.65
C VAL A 411 1.37 26.85 -6.58
N LEU A 412 2.05 25.82 -6.08
CA LEU A 412 2.34 24.60 -6.82
C LEU A 412 1.61 23.42 -6.19
N LEU A 413 0.74 22.77 -6.96
CA LEU A 413 0.08 21.52 -6.58
C LEU A 413 0.68 20.39 -7.40
N SER A 414 1.26 19.38 -6.74
CA SER A 414 1.81 18.21 -7.42
C SER A 414 0.88 17.01 -7.36
N GLY A 415 0.77 16.24 -8.44
CA GLY A 415 -0.04 15.04 -8.44
C GLY A 415 -0.11 14.33 -9.80
N ARG A 416 -1.20 13.61 -10.00
CA ARG A 416 -1.57 12.95 -11.26
C ARG A 416 -2.96 13.45 -11.66
N HIS A 417 -3.19 13.66 -12.96
CA HIS A 417 -4.49 14.11 -13.50
C HIS A 417 -5.06 15.33 -12.76
N MET A 418 -4.17 16.25 -12.37
CA MET A 418 -4.53 17.48 -11.68
C MET A 418 -5.19 18.49 -12.63
N ALA A 419 -4.79 18.48 -13.91
CA ALA A 419 -5.36 19.30 -14.97
C ALA A 419 -6.82 18.93 -15.25
N GLU A 420 -7.11 17.65 -15.46
CA GLU A 420 -8.48 17.13 -15.66
C GLU A 420 -9.37 17.46 -14.45
N ALA A 421 -8.86 17.28 -13.23
CA ALA A 421 -9.57 17.64 -12.01
C ALA A 421 -9.82 19.15 -11.87
N ALA A 422 -8.93 19.99 -12.44
CA ALA A 422 -9.08 21.44 -12.43
C ALA A 422 -10.03 21.96 -13.52
N GLU A 423 -10.22 21.21 -14.61
CA GLU A 423 -11.16 21.49 -15.71
C GLU A 423 -12.59 21.03 -15.40
N ALA A 424 -12.74 19.88 -14.73
CA ALA A 424 -14.06 19.33 -14.33
C ALA A 424 -14.80 20.18 -13.28
N ASP A 425 -14.12 21.14 -12.63
CA ASP A 425 -14.62 21.91 -11.48
C ASP A 425 -15.06 23.35 -11.82
N GLY A 426 -15.13 23.71 -13.11
CA GLY A 426 -15.70 24.97 -13.61
C GLY A 426 -15.24 25.27 -15.04
N GLY A 427 -16.11 25.53 -16.03
CA GLY A 427 -17.31 26.35 -15.93
C GLY A 427 -16.98 27.83 -16.14
N GLY A 428 -16.74 28.24 -17.40
CA GLY A 428 -17.26 29.49 -17.96
C GLY A 428 -16.68 30.87 -17.64
N ASP A 429 -15.69 31.07 -16.75
CA ASP A 429 -15.15 32.43 -16.47
C ASP A 429 -13.68 32.61 -16.90
N PRO A 430 -13.40 33.37 -17.99
CA PRO A 430 -12.05 33.62 -18.52
C PRO A 430 -11.13 34.49 -17.65
N GLY A 431 -11.64 35.10 -16.56
CA GLY A 431 -10.89 36.08 -15.75
C GLY A 431 -10.10 35.52 -14.55
N ARG A 432 -10.27 34.25 -14.18
CA ARG A 432 -9.60 33.63 -13.01
C ARG A 432 -8.17 33.18 -13.33
N ALA A 433 -7.22 33.49 -12.45
CA ALA A 433 -5.80 33.17 -12.54
C ALA A 433 -5.50 31.88 -13.34
N VAL A 434 -4.91 32.06 -14.52
CA VAL A 434 -4.57 30.98 -15.48
C VAL A 434 -3.64 29.97 -14.79
N ALA A 435 -4.14 28.76 -14.55
CA ALA A 435 -3.31 27.65 -14.09
C ALA A 435 -2.34 27.25 -15.22
N VAL A 436 -1.08 27.03 -14.87
CA VAL A 436 -0.07 26.51 -15.80
C VAL A 436 0.18 25.06 -15.46
N THR A 437 -0.05 24.17 -16.41
CA THR A 437 0.29 22.75 -16.25
C THR A 437 1.74 22.52 -16.69
N LEU A 438 2.54 21.95 -15.79
CA LEU A 438 3.92 21.54 -16.07
C LEU A 438 3.98 20.01 -16.02
N ALA A 439 3.98 19.37 -17.18
CA ALA A 439 4.02 17.91 -17.30
C ALA A 439 5.47 17.41 -17.41
N LEU A 440 5.93 16.62 -16.42
CA LEU A 440 7.26 16.01 -16.43
C LEU A 440 7.33 14.83 -17.40
N ARG A 441 8.11 15.00 -18.45
CA ARG A 441 8.43 13.95 -19.44
C ARG A 441 9.61 13.10 -19.01
N ARG A 442 9.72 11.87 -19.55
CA ARG A 442 10.87 10.97 -19.34
C ARG A 442 12.17 11.69 -19.72
N GLN A 443 13.18 11.56 -18.86
CA GLN A 443 14.48 12.21 -19.07
C GLN A 443 15.28 11.47 -20.14
N SER A 444 16.20 12.19 -20.78
CA SER A 444 17.10 11.60 -21.77
C SER A 444 18.05 10.59 -21.12
N ALA A 445 18.56 9.64 -21.91
CA ALA A 445 19.54 8.67 -21.44
C ALA A 445 20.77 9.35 -20.80
N ARG A 446 21.22 10.49 -21.37
CA ARG A 446 22.35 11.27 -20.85
C ARG A 446 22.07 11.85 -19.46
N GLU A 447 20.87 12.38 -19.22
CA GLU A 447 20.49 12.92 -17.91
C GLU A 447 20.37 11.80 -16.86
N ILE A 448 19.78 10.67 -17.22
CA ILE A 448 19.68 9.51 -16.33
C ILE A 448 21.07 8.95 -16.02
N GLU A 449 21.95 8.82 -17.02
CA GLU A 449 23.32 8.35 -16.79
C GLU A 449 24.08 9.28 -15.85
N ALA A 450 23.92 10.60 -16.00
CA ALA A 450 24.49 11.58 -15.08
C ALA A 450 23.95 11.42 -13.64
N LEU A 451 22.64 11.15 -13.48
CA LEU A 451 22.03 10.86 -12.19
C LEU A 451 22.63 9.58 -11.58
N VAL A 452 22.74 8.50 -12.35
CA VAL A 452 23.31 7.22 -11.90
C VAL A 452 24.74 7.40 -11.43
N ARG A 453 25.59 8.10 -12.20
CA ARG A 453 26.98 8.36 -11.81
C ARG A 453 27.07 9.12 -10.49
N HIS A 454 26.16 10.07 -10.25
CA HIS A 454 26.13 10.78 -8.98
C HIS A 454 25.69 9.89 -7.81
N VAL A 455 24.71 9.02 -8.02
CA VAL A 455 24.23 8.09 -6.99
C VAL A 455 25.30 7.06 -6.61
N LEU A 456 26.14 6.65 -7.57
CA LEU A 456 27.23 5.69 -7.34
C LEU A 456 28.49 6.32 -6.69
N ALA A 457 28.63 7.65 -6.70
CA ALA A 457 29.79 8.31 -6.11
C ALA A 457 29.87 8.10 -4.58
N PRO A 458 31.05 7.82 -3.99
CA PRO A 458 32.39 7.97 -4.58
C PRO A 458 32.92 6.75 -5.37
N GLU A 459 32.19 5.63 -5.41
CA GLU A 459 32.63 4.45 -6.16
C GLU A 459 32.53 4.72 -7.67
N ALA A 460 33.65 4.59 -8.38
CA ALA A 460 33.62 4.70 -9.83
C ALA A 460 32.78 3.54 -10.40
N PRO A 461 31.71 3.81 -11.18
CA PRO A 461 30.91 2.75 -11.78
C PRO A 461 31.80 1.87 -12.66
N ALA A 462 31.55 0.56 -12.64
CA ALA A 462 32.19 -0.34 -13.58
C ALA A 462 31.90 0.11 -15.03
N ALA A 463 32.82 -0.18 -15.95
CA ALA A 463 32.66 0.19 -17.36
C ALA A 463 31.29 -0.27 -17.90
N GLY A 464 30.54 0.65 -18.51
CA GLY A 464 29.20 0.36 -19.05
C GLY A 464 28.06 0.28 -18.02
N GLN A 465 28.34 0.31 -16.70
CA GLN A 465 27.32 0.11 -15.67
C GLN A 465 26.28 1.23 -15.67
N ALA A 466 26.71 2.49 -15.74
CA ALA A 466 25.81 3.64 -15.73
C ALA A 466 24.91 3.65 -16.98
N GLN A 467 25.46 3.28 -18.14
CA GLN A 467 24.71 3.18 -19.40
C GLN A 467 23.66 2.07 -19.34
N ARG A 468 24.01 0.89 -18.81
CA ARG A 468 23.06 -0.22 -18.62
C ARG A 468 21.90 0.18 -17.70
N ILE A 469 22.22 0.77 -16.53
CA ILE A 469 21.19 1.24 -15.59
C ILE A 469 20.31 2.32 -16.23
N ALA A 470 20.91 3.26 -16.98
CA ALA A 470 20.15 4.30 -17.65
C ALA A 470 19.20 3.76 -18.72
N ALA A 471 19.63 2.75 -19.48
CA ALA A 471 18.78 2.05 -20.45
C ALA A 471 17.63 1.31 -19.74
N GLU A 472 17.93 0.59 -18.64
CA GLU A 472 16.91 -0.12 -17.86
C GLU A 472 15.90 0.82 -17.20
N ALA A 473 16.32 1.99 -16.72
CA ALA A 473 15.45 2.99 -16.11
C ALA A 473 14.55 3.71 -17.12
N ALA A 474 14.81 3.60 -18.42
CA ALA A 474 14.06 4.17 -19.54
C ALA A 474 13.53 5.60 -19.29
N GLY A 475 14.38 6.48 -18.76
CA GLY A 475 14.05 7.88 -18.53
C GLY A 475 13.31 8.19 -17.22
N VAL A 476 13.13 7.21 -16.32
CA VAL A 476 12.48 7.37 -15.01
C VAL A 476 13.54 7.46 -13.89
N PRO A 477 13.72 8.64 -13.25
CA PRO A 477 14.76 8.88 -12.25
C PRO A 477 14.72 7.96 -11.04
N LEU A 478 13.52 7.68 -10.50
CA LEU A 478 13.37 6.77 -9.37
C LEU A 478 13.96 5.39 -9.69
N PHE A 479 13.70 4.85 -10.88
CA PHE A 479 14.22 3.55 -11.27
C PHE A 479 15.74 3.57 -11.37
N ALA A 480 16.30 4.64 -11.93
CA ALA A 480 17.75 4.82 -12.02
C ALA A 480 18.42 4.85 -10.65
N VAL A 481 17.85 5.58 -9.69
CA VAL A 481 18.34 5.68 -8.31
C VAL A 481 18.26 4.33 -7.61
N GLU A 482 17.12 3.63 -7.71
CA GLU A 482 16.92 2.35 -7.04
C GLU A 482 17.81 1.24 -7.64
N LEU A 483 17.96 1.19 -8.97
CA LEU A 483 18.85 0.27 -9.66
C LEU A 483 20.34 0.55 -9.35
N ALA A 484 20.70 1.81 -9.15
CA ALA A 484 22.06 2.18 -8.76
C ALA A 484 22.36 1.82 -7.29
N ARG A 485 21.40 2.01 -6.38
CA ARG A 485 21.58 1.76 -4.94
C ARG A 485 21.54 0.28 -4.54
N HIS A 486 20.87 -0.57 -5.32
CA HIS A 486 20.59 -1.94 -4.92
C HIS A 486 21.07 -2.94 -5.96
N ARG A 487 22.22 -3.57 -5.69
CA ARG A 487 22.66 -4.80 -6.37
C ARG A 487 21.95 -5.99 -5.72
N HIS A 488 20.96 -6.58 -6.38
CA HIS A 488 20.30 -7.82 -5.92
C HIS A 488 20.54 -8.97 -6.90
N GLU A 489 20.73 -10.18 -6.37
CA GLU A 489 21.00 -11.44 -7.09
C GLU A 489 19.87 -11.84 -8.06
N ALA A 490 18.64 -11.37 -7.83
CA ALA A 490 17.48 -11.56 -8.72
C ALA A 490 17.26 -10.42 -9.74
N GLY A 491 18.14 -9.41 -9.77
CA GLY A 491 18.16 -8.37 -10.79
C GLY A 491 17.13 -7.23 -10.65
N VAL A 492 16.34 -7.14 -9.57
CA VAL A 492 15.43 -6.00 -9.29
C VAL A 492 15.50 -5.63 -7.79
N ALA A 493 15.62 -4.34 -7.49
CA ALA A 493 15.64 -3.82 -6.13
C ALA A 493 14.30 -4.05 -5.40
N LEU A 494 14.31 -4.44 -4.12
CA LEU A 494 13.08 -4.65 -3.35
C LEU A 494 12.17 -3.40 -3.29
N PRO A 495 12.67 -2.15 -3.07
CA PRO A 495 11.82 -0.96 -3.11
C PRO A 495 11.15 -0.75 -4.48
N LEU A 496 11.89 -1.02 -5.56
CA LEU A 496 11.39 -0.95 -6.93
C LEU A 496 10.31 -2.01 -7.19
N LEU A 497 10.52 -3.24 -6.72
CA LEU A 497 9.56 -4.32 -6.80
C LEU A 497 8.24 -3.95 -6.09
N VAL A 498 8.32 -3.44 -4.85
CA VAL A 498 7.16 -2.98 -4.09
C VAL A 498 6.43 -1.85 -4.81
N ALA A 499 7.14 -0.82 -5.30
CA ALA A 499 6.53 0.32 -5.98
C ALA A 499 5.80 -0.07 -7.28
N VAL A 500 6.42 -0.94 -8.08
CA VAL A 500 5.82 -1.41 -9.34
C VAL A 500 4.61 -2.29 -9.08
N ILE A 501 4.69 -3.28 -8.18
CA ILE A 501 3.57 -4.19 -7.90
C ILE A 501 2.42 -3.43 -7.24
N ALA A 502 2.71 -2.50 -6.32
CA ALA A 502 1.68 -1.67 -5.72
C ALA A 502 0.90 -0.85 -6.76
N ARG A 503 1.58 -0.39 -7.81
CA ARG A 503 0.92 0.25 -8.95
C ARG A 503 0.09 -0.75 -9.75
N LEU A 504 0.63 -1.92 -10.08
CA LEU A 504 -0.09 -2.94 -10.85
C LEU A 504 -1.37 -3.39 -10.12
N ASP A 505 -1.31 -3.62 -8.81
CA ASP A 505 -2.48 -4.00 -8.01
C ASP A 505 -3.54 -2.90 -7.87
N SER A 506 -3.17 -1.64 -8.14
CA SER A 506 -4.13 -0.54 -8.15
C SER A 506 -4.96 -0.46 -9.44
N LEU A 507 -4.60 -1.24 -10.45
CA LEU A 507 -5.17 -1.18 -11.78
C LEU A 507 -5.99 -2.46 -12.08
N PRO A 508 -7.13 -2.34 -12.78
CA PRO A 508 -7.96 -3.49 -13.18
C PRO A 508 -7.34 -4.23 -14.38
N LEU A 509 -6.24 -4.94 -14.14
CA LEU A 509 -5.44 -5.63 -15.16
C LEU A 509 -5.69 -7.14 -15.18
N ASP A 510 -5.62 -7.73 -16.37
CA ASP A 510 -5.62 -9.19 -16.54
C ASP A 510 -4.20 -9.75 -16.34
N ARG A 511 -4.00 -10.49 -15.25
CA ARG A 511 -2.69 -11.03 -14.87
C ARG A 511 -2.24 -12.16 -15.78
N LYS A 512 -3.16 -12.98 -16.32
CA LYS A 512 -2.83 -14.09 -17.23
C LYS A 512 -2.32 -13.54 -18.55
N LEU A 513 -3.00 -12.52 -19.08
CA LEU A 513 -2.59 -11.78 -20.28
C LEU A 513 -1.19 -11.17 -20.12
N LEU A 514 -0.96 -10.43 -19.04
CA LEU A 514 0.33 -9.77 -18.80
C LEU A 514 1.48 -10.77 -18.66
N ARG A 515 1.25 -11.93 -18.01
CA ARG A 515 2.23 -13.01 -17.90
C ARG A 515 2.61 -13.59 -19.26
N VAL A 516 1.61 -13.89 -20.09
CA VAL A 516 1.85 -14.43 -21.45
C VAL A 516 2.63 -13.43 -22.30
N ALA A 517 2.29 -12.14 -22.21
CA ALA A 517 3.04 -11.08 -22.89
C ALA A 517 4.48 -10.96 -22.36
N ALA A 518 4.68 -11.10 -21.04
CA ALA A 518 5.98 -10.90 -20.40
C ALA A 518 7.02 -12.00 -20.72
N ARG A 519 6.56 -13.25 -20.85
CA ARG A 519 7.42 -14.42 -21.18
C ARG A 519 8.00 -14.40 -22.59
N ARG A 520 7.64 -13.41 -23.41
CA ARG A 520 8.06 -13.32 -24.81
C ARG A 520 9.08 -12.21 -24.99
N SER A 521 10.11 -12.52 -25.77
CA SER A 521 11.15 -11.55 -26.12
C SER A 521 10.66 -10.53 -27.15
N GLN A 522 9.75 -10.91 -28.04
CA GLN A 522 9.22 -10.06 -29.10
C GLN A 522 7.77 -9.60 -28.83
N PRO A 523 7.40 -8.37 -29.22
CA PRO A 523 6.01 -7.88 -29.17
C PRO A 523 5.05 -8.81 -29.93
N LEU A 524 3.82 -8.97 -29.46
CA LEU A 524 2.80 -9.82 -30.07
C LEU A 524 1.54 -9.02 -30.39
N ALA A 525 0.90 -9.30 -31.51
CA ALA A 525 -0.46 -8.83 -31.76
C ALA A 525 -1.44 -9.44 -30.76
N ALA A 526 -2.55 -8.75 -30.47
CA ALA A 526 -3.60 -9.24 -29.58
C ALA A 526 -4.03 -10.68 -29.94
N ALA A 527 -4.31 -10.97 -31.21
CA ALA A 527 -4.69 -12.31 -31.67
C ALA A 527 -3.67 -13.41 -31.28
N GLY A 528 -2.36 -13.10 -31.33
CA GLY A 528 -1.32 -14.04 -30.91
C GLY A 528 -1.33 -14.29 -29.41
N ILE A 529 -1.66 -13.28 -28.60
CA ILE A 529 -1.82 -13.45 -27.15
C ILE A 529 -3.08 -14.28 -26.84
N ALA A 530 -4.19 -14.03 -27.55
CA ALA A 530 -5.43 -14.81 -27.42
C ALA A 530 -5.20 -16.29 -27.71
N ALA A 531 -4.52 -16.60 -28.82
CA ALA A 531 -4.16 -17.98 -29.17
C ALA A 531 -3.31 -18.67 -28.09
N LEU A 532 -2.37 -17.95 -27.47
CA LEU A 532 -1.56 -18.49 -26.36
C LEU A 532 -2.34 -18.68 -25.05
N LEU A 533 -3.43 -17.93 -24.88
CA LEU A 533 -4.32 -18.07 -23.72
C LEU A 533 -5.37 -19.17 -23.90
N ASP A 534 -5.49 -19.71 -25.12
CA ASP A 534 -6.58 -20.56 -25.60
C ASP A 534 -7.95 -19.87 -25.45
N GLU A 535 -8.00 -18.60 -25.87
CA GLU A 535 -9.18 -17.74 -25.72
C GLU A 535 -9.49 -16.99 -27.02
N PRO A 536 -10.77 -16.70 -27.32
CA PRO A 536 -11.13 -15.97 -28.52
C PRO A 536 -10.64 -14.51 -28.46
N PRO A 537 -10.26 -13.88 -29.59
CA PRO A 537 -9.74 -12.51 -29.62
C PRO A 537 -10.64 -11.47 -28.93
N GLU A 538 -11.96 -11.66 -28.99
CA GLU A 538 -12.95 -10.77 -28.37
C GLU A 538 -12.85 -10.77 -26.84
N ALA A 539 -12.50 -11.91 -26.24
CA ALA A 539 -12.40 -12.04 -24.77
C ALA A 539 -11.22 -11.25 -24.19
N ILE A 540 -10.19 -10.97 -24.98
CA ILE A 540 -9.00 -10.25 -24.53
C ILE A 540 -8.98 -8.77 -24.95
N ALA A 541 -9.89 -8.35 -25.83
CA ALA A 541 -9.90 -6.98 -26.39
C ALA A 541 -10.02 -5.91 -25.29
N GLU A 542 -10.97 -6.08 -24.37
CA GLU A 542 -11.16 -5.14 -23.26
C GLU A 542 -10.00 -5.19 -22.24
N PRO A 543 -9.50 -6.37 -21.80
CA PRO A 543 -8.25 -6.47 -21.03
C PRO A 543 -7.04 -5.77 -21.66
N VAL A 544 -6.82 -5.92 -22.98
CA VAL A 544 -5.76 -5.23 -23.72
C VAL A 544 -5.97 -3.73 -23.66
N ALA A 545 -7.19 -3.26 -23.96
CA ALA A 545 -7.51 -1.84 -23.95
C ALA A 545 -7.25 -1.21 -22.57
N ARG A 546 -7.63 -1.89 -21.47
CA ARG A 546 -7.33 -1.44 -20.11
C ARG A 546 -5.82 -1.38 -19.84
N ALA A 547 -5.05 -2.38 -20.26
CA ALA A 547 -3.61 -2.40 -20.06
C ALA A 547 -2.87 -1.32 -20.87
N VAL A 548 -3.34 -1.00 -22.07
CA VAL A 548 -2.83 0.09 -22.92
C VAL A 548 -3.19 1.45 -22.31
N ALA A 549 -4.45 1.65 -21.93
CA ALA A 549 -4.92 2.88 -21.29
C ALA A 549 -4.18 3.16 -19.97
N ALA A 550 -3.85 2.11 -19.20
CA ALA A 550 -3.06 2.23 -17.98
C ALA A 550 -1.56 2.49 -18.22
N GLY A 551 -1.10 2.44 -19.48
CA GLY A 551 0.30 2.60 -19.88
C GLY A 551 1.20 1.43 -19.50
N VAL A 552 0.62 0.27 -19.15
CA VAL A 552 1.36 -0.97 -18.85
C VAL A 552 1.83 -1.60 -20.16
N LEU A 553 0.92 -1.68 -21.14
CA LEU A 553 1.22 -2.04 -22.51
C LEU A 553 1.16 -0.80 -23.42
N ARG A 554 1.76 -0.90 -24.60
CA ARG A 554 1.72 0.05 -25.71
C ARG A 554 1.44 -0.74 -26.98
N ALA A 555 0.53 -0.22 -27.80
CA ALA A 555 0.34 -0.71 -29.15
C ALA A 555 1.31 0.03 -30.09
N GLY A 556 2.08 -0.72 -30.88
CA GLY A 556 2.82 -0.18 -32.01
C GLY A 556 1.91 0.08 -33.21
N ASP A 557 2.43 0.80 -34.20
CA ASP A 557 1.71 1.13 -35.43
C ASP A 557 1.32 -0.11 -36.26
N ASP A 558 2.04 -1.22 -36.04
CA ASP A 558 1.79 -2.54 -36.63
C ASP A 558 0.77 -3.39 -35.83
N GLY A 559 0.15 -2.82 -34.80
CA GLY A 559 -0.82 -3.49 -33.92
C GLY A 559 -0.20 -4.47 -32.93
N ARG A 560 1.14 -4.54 -32.83
CA ARG A 560 1.82 -5.39 -31.84
C ARG A 560 1.89 -4.69 -30.49
N LEU A 561 1.70 -5.47 -29.43
CA LEU A 561 1.71 -5.01 -28.04
C LEU A 561 3.07 -5.24 -27.42
N ASP A 562 3.63 -4.19 -26.83
CA ASP A 562 4.84 -4.22 -26.02
C ASP A 562 4.58 -3.57 -24.65
N PHE A 563 5.43 -3.81 -23.65
CA PHE A 563 5.38 -3.11 -22.38
C PHE A 563 5.81 -1.65 -22.53
N GLY A 564 5.08 -0.75 -21.87
CA GLY A 564 5.44 0.68 -21.84
C GLY A 564 6.76 0.98 -21.13
N HIS A 565 7.35 -0.02 -20.47
CA HIS A 565 8.63 0.06 -19.79
C HIS A 565 9.30 -1.33 -19.68
N PRO A 566 10.60 -1.49 -19.99
CA PRO A 566 11.31 -2.79 -19.90
C PRO A 566 11.25 -3.46 -18.53
N LEU A 567 11.39 -2.69 -17.45
CA LEU A 567 11.25 -3.21 -16.08
C LEU A 567 9.88 -3.81 -15.76
N LEU A 568 8.79 -3.34 -16.39
CA LEU A 568 7.47 -3.94 -16.17
C LEU A 568 7.45 -5.38 -16.67
N ARG A 569 8.03 -5.63 -17.85
CA ARG A 569 8.19 -6.97 -18.41
C ARG A 569 8.99 -7.85 -17.45
N LYS A 570 10.19 -7.40 -17.06
CA LYS A 570 11.09 -8.13 -16.15
C LYS A 570 10.43 -8.46 -14.81
N ILE A 571 9.71 -7.50 -14.22
CA ILE A 571 9.01 -7.69 -12.95
C ILE A 571 7.85 -8.67 -13.12
N ILE A 572 6.97 -8.48 -14.12
CA ILE A 572 5.82 -9.37 -14.33
C ILE A 572 6.26 -10.81 -14.60
N ASP A 573 7.35 -10.99 -15.35
CA ASP A 573 7.97 -12.30 -15.57
C ASP A 573 8.50 -12.90 -14.25
N TYR A 574 9.22 -12.11 -13.45
CA TYR A 574 9.67 -12.52 -12.12
C TYR A 574 8.52 -12.92 -11.18
N LEU A 575 7.37 -12.24 -11.26
CA LEU A 575 6.19 -12.56 -10.44
C LEU A 575 5.58 -13.91 -10.81
N ALA A 576 5.71 -14.32 -12.08
CA ALA A 576 5.09 -15.52 -12.61
C ALA A 576 5.80 -16.78 -12.09
N LEU A 577 5.04 -17.68 -11.47
CA LEU A 577 5.45 -19.08 -11.25
C LEU A 577 4.94 -19.94 -12.41
N GLU A 578 5.71 -20.96 -12.78
CA GLU A 578 5.30 -21.95 -13.78
C GLU A 578 4.12 -22.79 -13.31
#